data_AF-J0YL18-F1
#
_entry.id   AF-J0YL18-F1
#
_cell.length_a   1.000
_cell.length_b   1.000
_cell.length_c   1.000
_cell.angle_alpha   90.00
_cell.angle_beta   90.00
_cell.angle_gamma   90.00
#
_symmetry.space_group_name_H-M   'P 1'
#
loop_
_entity.id
_entity.type
_entity.pdbx_description
1 polymer ?
#
loop_
_entity_poly.entity_id
_entity_poly.type
_entity_poly.pdbx_seq_one_letter_code
_entity_poly.pdbx_strand_id
1 'polypeptide(L)'
;MLDMNYHEVKAIVHKCRKEYYLHLWEKEDWDQEGMICLHDLLENHPDFKENKNKEFYTYFKTKFRNRILDAVRKQESYKRRLDRQAYEEVSEISHRLGEGGLLIDESYALQELLNEYRAGLGKEKLELFERLLADERFKGRKAMLKELKHVLRDFSPKR
;
A
#
# COMPACT_ATOMS: atom_id res chain seq x y z
N MET A 1 23.34 -10.12 25.52
CA MET A 1 23.69 -8.74 25.08
C MET A 1 23.12 -8.40 23.71
N LEU A 2 23.26 -9.27 22.69
CA LEU A 2 22.69 -8.99 21.35
C LEU A 2 21.14 -8.90 21.35
N ASP A 3 20.46 -9.81 22.04
CA ASP A 3 18.99 -9.83 22.11
C ASP A 3 18.39 -8.57 22.76
N MET A 4 19.09 -8.01 23.75
CA MET A 4 18.66 -6.76 24.41
C MET A 4 18.80 -5.56 23.48
N ASN A 5 19.83 -5.54 22.63
CA ASN A 5 20.03 -4.48 21.64
C ASN A 5 19.07 -4.63 20.44
N TYR A 6 18.69 -5.87 20.09
CA TYR A 6 17.77 -6.11 18.99
C TYR A 6 16.37 -5.54 19.28
N HIS A 7 15.91 -5.59 20.53
CA HIS A 7 14.58 -5.10 20.91
C HIS A 7 14.36 -3.62 20.55
N GLU A 8 15.41 -2.80 20.59
CA GLU A 8 15.36 -1.36 20.27
C GLU A 8 15.22 -1.09 18.76
N VAL A 9 15.79 -1.96 17.93
CA VAL A 9 15.75 -1.83 16.45
C VAL A 9 14.66 -2.68 15.81
N LYS A 10 14.03 -3.59 16.56
CA LYS A 10 12.98 -4.49 16.08
C LYS A 10 11.82 -3.77 15.41
N ALA A 11 11.42 -2.61 15.94
CA ALA A 11 10.39 -1.78 15.33
C ALA A 11 10.78 -1.30 13.92
N ILE A 12 12.05 -1.00 13.68
CA ILE A 12 12.58 -0.58 12.38
C ILE A 12 12.52 -1.76 11.40
N VAL A 13 12.94 -2.95 11.84
CA VAL A 13 12.90 -4.18 11.04
C VAL A 13 11.47 -4.50 10.61
N HIS A 14 10.54 -4.54 11.56
CA HIS A 14 9.14 -4.86 11.27
C HIS A 14 8.42 -3.76 10.47
N LYS A 15 8.81 -2.49 10.61
CA LYS A 15 8.34 -1.44 9.71
C LYS A 15 8.80 -1.72 8.28
N CYS A 16 10.08 -2.07 8.09
CA CYS A 16 10.60 -2.42 6.78
C CYS A 16 9.93 -3.66 6.18
N ARG A 17 9.62 -4.67 7.00
CA ARG A 17 8.85 -5.87 6.60
C ARG A 17 7.46 -5.53 6.04
N LYS A 18 6.82 -4.47 6.54
CA LYS A 18 5.52 -4.02 6.02
C LYS A 18 5.65 -3.26 4.70
N GLU A 19 6.81 -2.66 4.44
CA GLU A 19 7.07 -1.86 3.24
C GLU A 19 7.55 -2.72 2.05
N TYR A 20 8.15 -3.89 2.33
CA TYR A 20 8.75 -4.75 1.30
C TYR A 20 8.27 -6.20 1.44
N TYR A 21 7.97 -6.82 0.30
CA TYR A 21 7.66 -8.23 0.21
C TYR A 21 8.90 -9.00 -0.28
N LEU A 22 9.32 -10.00 0.48
CA LEU A 22 10.34 -10.98 0.10
C LEU A 22 9.68 -12.36 0.13
N HIS A 23 9.77 -13.08 -0.99
CA HIS A 23 9.13 -14.38 -1.11
C HIS A 23 9.81 -15.38 -0.16
N LEU A 24 9.01 -16.26 0.47
CA LEU A 24 9.42 -17.25 1.48
C LEU A 24 10.02 -16.70 2.78
N TRP A 25 10.09 -15.38 2.96
CA TRP A 25 10.56 -14.81 4.23
C TRP A 25 9.42 -14.74 5.24
N GLU A 26 9.58 -15.48 6.32
CA GLU A 26 8.75 -15.40 7.52
C GLU A 26 9.24 -14.29 8.45
N LYS A 27 8.45 -13.97 9.49
CA LYS A 27 8.80 -12.92 10.44
C LYS A 27 10.17 -13.17 11.08
N GLU A 28 10.47 -14.44 11.30
CA GLU A 28 11.69 -14.96 11.90
C GLU A 28 12.89 -14.68 11.00
N ASP A 29 12.76 -14.82 9.67
CA ASP A 29 13.83 -14.48 8.72
C ASP A 29 14.14 -12.98 8.73
N TRP A 30 13.10 -12.14 8.81
CA TRP A 30 13.28 -10.70 8.98
C TRP A 30 13.98 -10.36 10.30
N ASP A 31 13.59 -11.04 11.38
CA ASP A 31 14.22 -10.84 12.69
C ASP A 31 15.70 -11.29 12.68
N GLN A 32 16.00 -12.42 12.04
CA GLN A 32 17.37 -12.92 11.88
C GLN A 32 18.25 -11.99 11.05
N GLU A 33 17.79 -11.55 9.87
CA GLU A 33 18.56 -10.61 9.04
C GLU A 33 18.77 -9.27 9.78
N GLY A 34 17.78 -8.86 10.58
CA GLY A 34 17.88 -7.71 11.46
C GLY A 34 18.98 -7.85 12.51
N MET A 35 19.08 -9.02 13.14
CA MET A 35 20.15 -9.35 14.11
C MET A 35 21.53 -9.40 13.44
N ILE A 36 21.64 -10.01 12.26
CA ILE A 36 22.90 -10.06 11.50
C ILE A 36 23.35 -8.65 11.12
N CYS A 37 22.45 -7.82 10.59
CA CYS A 37 22.76 -6.44 10.26
C CYS A 37 23.17 -5.62 11.50
N LEU A 38 22.56 -5.89 12.65
CA LEU A 38 22.90 -5.24 13.91
C LEU A 38 24.29 -5.67 14.39
N HIS A 39 24.59 -6.97 14.32
CA HIS A 39 25.89 -7.52 14.66
C HIS A 39 26.99 -6.87 13.83
N ASP A 40 26.84 -6.90 12.50
CA ASP A 40 27.79 -6.31 11.56
C ASP A 40 28.00 -4.81 11.84
N LEU A 41 26.94 -4.08 12.19
CA LEU A 41 27.02 -2.66 12.51
C LEU A 41 27.85 -2.43 13.79
N LEU A 42 27.60 -3.20 14.85
CA LEU A 42 28.29 -3.07 16.13
C LEU A 42 29.74 -3.56 16.08
N GLU A 43 30.06 -4.50 15.19
CA GLU A 43 31.42 -4.95 14.94
C GLU A 43 32.24 -3.89 14.21
N ASN A 44 31.68 -3.27 13.17
CA ASN A 44 32.35 -2.22 12.40
C ASN A 44 32.40 -0.86 13.12
N HIS A 45 31.45 -0.60 14.01
CA HIS A 45 31.36 0.65 14.77
C HIS A 45 31.17 0.36 16.27
N PRO A 46 32.26 0.03 16.99
CA PRO A 46 32.20 -0.31 18.41
C PRO A 46 31.62 0.81 19.29
N ASP A 47 31.76 2.08 18.88
CA ASP A 47 31.25 3.26 19.60
C ASP A 47 29.73 3.19 19.85
N PHE A 48 28.99 2.55 18.96
CA PHE A 48 27.55 2.35 19.09
C PHE A 48 27.17 1.31 20.15
N LYS A 49 28.12 0.51 20.66
CA LYS A 49 27.87 -0.41 21.79
C LYS A 49 27.61 0.34 23.09
N GLU A 50 28.31 1.47 23.28
CA GLU A 50 28.28 2.25 24.51
C GLU A 50 27.38 3.49 24.38
N ASN A 51 27.32 4.12 23.20
CA ASN A 51 26.52 5.32 22.95
C ASN A 51 25.48 5.13 21.84
N LYS A 52 24.32 4.60 22.21
CA LYS A 52 23.17 4.43 21.31
C LYS A 52 22.44 5.76 21.09
N ASN A 53 23.01 6.60 20.25
CA ASN A 53 22.47 7.91 19.89
C ASN A 53 21.55 7.82 18.65
N LYS A 54 21.00 8.97 18.22
CA LYS A 54 20.15 9.04 17.01
C LYS A 54 20.86 8.53 15.74
N GLU A 55 22.18 8.67 15.68
CA GLU A 55 22.99 8.25 14.54
C GLU A 55 22.98 6.73 14.42
N PHE A 56 23.14 5.99 15.53
CA PHE A 56 23.03 4.53 15.56
C PHE A 56 21.76 4.03 14.85
N TYR A 57 20.58 4.55 15.22
CA TYR A 57 19.31 4.14 14.60
C TYR A 57 19.23 4.52 13.12
N THR A 58 19.81 5.65 12.73
CA THR A 58 19.84 6.12 11.34
C THR A 58 20.74 5.24 10.48
N TYR A 59 21.91 4.87 11.00
CA TYR A 59 22.85 3.95 10.37
C TYR A 59 22.22 2.56 10.23
N PHE A 60 21.68 2.01 11.32
CA PHE A 60 21.02 0.71 11.29
C PHE A 60 19.90 0.68 10.26
N LYS A 61 18.98 1.64 10.31
CA LYS A 61 17.87 1.75 9.35
C LYS A 61 18.37 1.78 7.90
N THR A 62 19.42 2.56 7.62
CA THR A 62 19.97 2.71 6.27
C THR A 62 20.64 1.41 5.79
N LYS A 63 21.48 0.80 6.64
CA LYS A 63 22.16 -0.47 6.32
C LYS A 63 21.16 -1.60 6.13
N PHE A 64 20.19 -1.73 7.03
CA PHE A 64 19.17 -2.77 6.94
C PHE A 64 18.32 -2.63 5.67
N ARG A 65 17.84 -1.41 5.36
CA ARG A 65 17.08 -1.17 4.13
C ARG A 65 17.88 -1.53 2.87
N ASN A 66 19.17 -1.21 2.83
CA ASN A 66 20.03 -1.57 1.70
C ASN A 66 20.15 -3.09 1.54
N ARG A 67 20.33 -3.84 2.64
CA ARG A 67 20.36 -5.31 2.60
C ARG A 67 19.06 -5.91 2.07
N ILE A 68 17.92 -5.38 2.51
CA ILE A 68 16.60 -5.79 2.00
C ILE A 68 16.45 -5.48 0.51
N LEU A 69 16.86 -4.30 0.05
CA LEU A 69 16.85 -3.97 -1.37
C LEU A 69 17.75 -4.91 -2.19
N ASP A 70 18.90 -5.30 -1.65
CA ASP A 70 19.77 -6.29 -2.29
C ASP A 70 19.14 -7.68 -2.31
N ALA A 71 18.42 -8.09 -1.26
CA ALA A 71 17.65 -9.32 -1.24
C ALA A 71 16.54 -9.31 -2.30
N VAL A 72 15.80 -8.20 -2.42
CA VAL A 72 14.77 -8.02 -3.47
C VAL A 72 15.40 -8.09 -4.87
N ARG A 73 16.51 -7.38 -5.11
CA ARG A 73 17.23 -7.45 -6.40
C ARG A 73 17.73 -8.86 -6.72
N LYS A 74 18.19 -9.59 -5.71
CA LYS A 74 18.63 -10.98 -5.85
C LYS A 74 17.47 -11.91 -6.21
N GLN A 75 16.29 -11.72 -5.62
CA GLN A 75 15.07 -12.45 -5.95
C GLN A 75 14.62 -12.18 -7.39
N GLU A 76 14.69 -10.92 -7.82
CA GLU A 76 14.29 -10.50 -9.18
C GLU A 76 15.33 -10.85 -10.27
N SER A 77 16.47 -11.44 -9.90
CA SER A 77 17.53 -11.81 -10.83
C SER A 77 17.16 -13.03 -11.68
N TYR A 78 17.41 -12.95 -12.99
CA TYR A 78 17.00 -13.93 -14.00
C TYR A 78 17.45 -15.39 -13.73
N LYS A 79 18.57 -15.60 -13.02
CA LYS A 79 19.07 -16.95 -12.69
C LYS A 79 18.29 -17.66 -11.58
N ARG A 80 17.38 -16.97 -10.87
CA ARG A 80 16.58 -17.49 -9.76
C ARG A 80 15.07 -17.38 -9.99
N ARG A 81 14.64 -17.40 -11.25
CA ARG A 81 13.20 -17.37 -11.62
C ARG A 81 12.38 -18.53 -11.03
N LEU A 82 13.02 -19.61 -10.58
CA LEU A 82 12.39 -20.70 -9.84
C LEU A 82 11.99 -20.32 -8.41
N ASP A 83 12.68 -19.35 -7.78
CA ASP A 83 12.34 -18.79 -6.46
C ASP A 83 11.31 -17.64 -6.56
N ARG A 84 10.90 -17.28 -7.78
CA ARG A 84 9.77 -16.36 -7.98
C ARG A 84 8.51 -17.16 -7.71
N GLN A 85 7.61 -16.60 -6.90
CA GLN A 85 6.26 -17.15 -6.76
C GLN A 85 5.68 -17.39 -8.16
N ALA A 86 4.98 -18.52 -8.35
CA ALA A 86 4.24 -18.75 -9.57
C ALA A 86 3.38 -17.52 -9.84
N TYR A 87 3.34 -17.07 -11.09
CA TYR A 87 2.49 -15.95 -11.47
C TYR A 87 1.04 -16.30 -11.10
N GLU A 88 0.52 -15.64 -10.07
CA GLU A 88 -0.90 -15.65 -9.74
C GLU A 88 -1.55 -14.53 -10.54
N GLU A 89 -2.52 -14.88 -11.38
CA GLU A 89 -3.29 -13.91 -12.13
C GLU A 89 -3.98 -12.94 -11.17
N VAL A 90 -3.84 -11.63 -11.42
CA VAL A 90 -4.40 -10.59 -10.53
C VAL A 90 -5.92 -10.75 -10.43
N SER A 91 -6.56 -11.24 -11.50
CA SER A 91 -7.98 -11.58 -11.52
C SER A 91 -8.36 -12.68 -10.54
N GLU A 92 -7.48 -13.64 -10.27
CA GLU A 92 -7.72 -14.76 -9.34
C GLU A 92 -7.63 -14.32 -7.88
N ILE A 93 -6.77 -13.36 -7.55
CA ILE A 93 -6.59 -12.86 -6.18
C ILE A 93 -7.35 -11.56 -5.87
N SER A 94 -7.95 -10.91 -6.87
CA SER A 94 -8.68 -9.64 -6.73
C SER A 94 -9.77 -9.70 -5.65
N HIS A 95 -10.47 -10.83 -5.51
CA HIS A 95 -11.48 -11.03 -4.45
C HIS A 95 -10.90 -11.10 -3.02
N ARG A 96 -9.59 -11.32 -2.87
CA ARG A 96 -8.86 -11.41 -1.59
C ARG A 96 -8.12 -10.11 -1.26
N LEU A 97 -7.84 -9.30 -2.27
CA LEU A 97 -7.33 -7.96 -2.10
C LEU A 97 -8.49 -7.10 -1.60
N GLY A 98 -8.44 -6.69 -0.33
CA GLY A 98 -9.40 -5.76 0.25
C GLY A 98 -9.22 -4.37 -0.35
N GLU A 99 -9.52 -4.20 -1.63
CA GLU A 99 -9.63 -2.88 -2.23
C GLU A 99 -10.99 -2.32 -1.82
N GLY A 100 -10.99 -1.18 -1.12
CA GLY A 100 -12.20 -0.42 -0.81
C GLY A 100 -12.85 0.22 -2.05
N GLY A 101 -12.68 -0.38 -3.22
CA GLY A 101 -13.21 0.05 -4.52
C GLY A 101 -14.39 -0.83 -4.97
N LEU A 102 -15.00 -0.44 -6.07
CA LEU A 102 -16.06 -1.22 -6.73
C LEU A 102 -15.43 -2.35 -7.55
N LEU A 103 -16.08 -3.51 -7.57
CA LEU A 103 -15.75 -4.58 -8.50
C LEU A 103 -15.99 -4.12 -9.96
N ILE A 104 -15.46 -4.87 -10.94
CA ILE A 104 -15.58 -4.51 -12.36
C ILE A 104 -17.06 -4.41 -12.78
N ASP A 105 -17.85 -5.43 -12.48
CA ASP A 105 -19.29 -5.47 -12.71
C ASP A 105 -20.04 -4.34 -12.00
N GLU A 106 -19.71 -4.07 -10.73
CA GLU A 106 -20.26 -2.92 -9.99
C GLU A 106 -19.88 -1.58 -10.66
N SER A 107 -18.67 -1.46 -11.21
CA SER A 107 -18.23 -0.26 -11.92
C SER A 107 -18.98 -0.04 -13.24
N TYR A 108 -19.27 -1.11 -13.97
CA TYR A 108 -20.10 -1.07 -15.19
C TYR A 108 -21.53 -0.66 -14.85
N ALA A 109 -22.12 -1.26 -13.82
CA ALA A 109 -23.47 -0.92 -13.36
C ALA A 109 -23.55 0.55 -12.90
N LEU A 110 -22.53 1.06 -12.22
CA LEU A 110 -22.46 2.47 -11.84
C LEU A 110 -22.41 3.40 -13.07
N GLN A 111 -21.58 3.05 -14.07
CA GLN A 111 -21.46 3.84 -15.30
C GLN A 111 -22.78 3.86 -16.09
N GLU A 112 -23.46 2.73 -16.20
CA GLU A 112 -24.75 2.63 -16.87
C GLU A 112 -25.79 3.53 -16.18
N LEU A 113 -25.89 3.44 -14.85
CA LEU A 113 -26.82 4.26 -14.07
C LEU A 113 -26.53 5.77 -14.17
N LEU A 114 -25.26 6.17 -14.22
CA LEU A 114 -24.86 7.56 -14.45
C LEU A 114 -25.19 8.02 -15.87
N ASN A 115 -25.07 7.15 -16.87
CA ASN A 115 -25.44 7.46 -18.25
C ASN A 115 -26.95 7.61 -18.41
N GLU A 116 -27.74 6.76 -17.78
CA GLU A 116 -29.20 6.89 -17.74
C GLU A 116 -29.62 8.19 -17.06
N TYR A 117 -29.01 8.49 -15.91
CA TYR A 117 -29.24 9.76 -15.22
C TYR A 117 -28.93 10.94 -16.13
N ARG A 118 -27.76 10.95 -16.78
CA ARG A 118 -27.33 11.99 -17.72
C ARG A 118 -28.30 12.15 -18.88
N ALA A 119 -28.77 11.05 -19.47
CA ALA A 119 -29.70 11.06 -20.59
C ALA A 119 -31.09 11.62 -20.20
N GLY A 120 -31.51 11.45 -18.95
CA GLY A 120 -32.75 11.99 -18.41
C GLY A 120 -32.71 13.49 -18.05
N LEU A 121 -31.54 14.14 -18.12
CA LEU A 121 -31.40 15.55 -17.77
C LEU A 121 -31.79 16.48 -18.93
N GLY A 122 -32.55 17.53 -18.61
CA GLY A 122 -32.72 18.67 -19.51
C GLY A 122 -31.41 19.47 -19.69
N LYS A 123 -31.35 20.29 -20.74
CA LYS A 123 -30.13 21.02 -21.16
C LYS A 123 -29.45 21.82 -20.04
N GLU A 124 -30.22 22.55 -19.23
CA GLU A 124 -29.67 23.32 -18.09
C GLU A 124 -29.11 22.43 -16.98
N LYS A 125 -29.78 21.31 -16.67
CA LYS A 125 -29.30 20.37 -15.64
C LYS A 125 -28.09 19.57 -16.12
N LEU A 126 -28.00 19.28 -17.41
CA LEU A 126 -26.86 18.59 -18.01
C LEU A 126 -25.57 19.39 -17.83
N GLU A 127 -25.62 20.70 -18.10
CA GLU A 127 -24.47 21.60 -17.91
C GLU A 127 -24.05 21.64 -16.43
N LEU A 128 -25.00 21.70 -15.50
CA LEU A 128 -24.71 21.63 -14.06
C LEU A 128 -24.10 20.28 -13.65
N PHE A 129 -24.53 19.18 -14.27
CA PHE A 129 -23.99 17.85 -14.02
C PHE A 129 -22.55 17.71 -14.55
N GLU A 130 -22.25 18.23 -15.73
CA GLU A 130 -20.88 18.24 -16.28
C GLU A 130 -19.94 19.07 -15.40
N ARG A 131 -20.41 20.23 -14.91
CA ARG A 131 -19.68 21.05 -13.94
C ARG A 131 -19.49 20.33 -12.60
N LEU A 132 -20.44 19.50 -12.18
CA LEU A 132 -20.28 18.66 -10.99
C LEU A 132 -19.19 17.61 -11.16
N LEU A 133 -19.11 16.96 -12.32
CA LEU A 133 -18.07 15.97 -12.63
C LEU A 133 -16.67 16.61 -12.70
N ALA A 134 -16.58 17.88 -13.10
CA ALA A 134 -15.35 18.68 -13.07
C ALA A 134 -14.99 19.23 -11.67
N ASP A 135 -15.74 18.86 -10.63
CA ASP A 135 -15.64 19.36 -9.24
C ASP A 135 -15.77 20.90 -9.10
N GLU A 136 -16.54 21.53 -9.99
CA GLU A 136 -16.78 22.96 -9.91
C GLU A 136 -17.85 23.33 -8.85
N ARG A 137 -17.80 24.60 -8.41
CA ARG A 137 -18.82 25.18 -7.54
C ARG A 137 -19.90 25.89 -8.35
N PHE A 138 -21.16 25.58 -8.05
CA PHE A 138 -22.31 26.22 -8.67
C PHE A 138 -23.53 26.26 -7.74
N LYS A 139 -24.48 27.16 -8.03
CA LYS A 139 -25.73 27.29 -7.29
C LYS A 139 -26.60 26.05 -7.54
N GLY A 140 -26.98 25.34 -6.46
CA GLY A 140 -27.76 24.10 -6.56
C GLY A 140 -26.94 22.81 -6.45
N ARG A 141 -25.61 22.88 -6.34
CA ARG A 141 -24.72 21.69 -6.20
C ARG A 141 -25.16 20.72 -5.11
N LYS A 142 -25.53 21.24 -3.93
CA LYS A 142 -25.99 20.40 -2.80
C LYS A 142 -27.31 19.67 -3.09
N ALA A 143 -28.20 20.28 -3.88
CA ALA A 143 -29.46 19.64 -4.27
C ALA A 143 -29.21 18.50 -5.28
N MET A 144 -28.35 18.73 -6.28
CA MET A 144 -27.95 17.71 -7.25
C MET A 144 -27.21 16.54 -6.60
N LEU A 145 -26.31 16.80 -5.64
CA LEU A 145 -25.66 15.73 -4.87
C LEU A 145 -26.66 14.91 -4.03
N LYS A 146 -27.72 15.55 -3.52
CA LYS A 146 -28.79 14.84 -2.79
C LYS A 146 -29.60 13.94 -3.71
N GLU A 147 -29.87 14.39 -4.93
CA GLU A 147 -30.55 13.62 -5.98
C GLU A 147 -29.68 12.42 -6.41
N LEU A 148 -28.41 12.66 -6.73
CA LEU A 148 -27.45 11.60 -7.08
C LEU A 148 -27.28 10.58 -5.94
N LYS A 149 -27.31 11.00 -4.68
CA LYS A 149 -27.28 10.06 -3.55
C LYS A 149 -28.48 9.09 -3.55
N HIS A 150 -29.64 9.53 -4.02
CA HIS A 150 -30.81 8.66 -4.13
C HIS A 150 -30.69 7.69 -5.31
N VAL A 151 -30.21 8.20 -6.45
CA VAL A 151 -29.94 7.38 -7.64
C VAL A 151 -28.89 6.31 -7.34
N LEU A 152 -27.76 6.71 -6.77
CA LEU A 152 -26.60 5.85 -6.48
C LEU A 152 -26.71 5.12 -5.13
N ARG A 153 -27.92 4.92 -4.59
CA ARG A 153 -28.10 4.37 -3.23
C ARG A 153 -27.42 3.00 -3.06
N ASP A 154 -27.44 2.19 -4.10
CA ASP A 154 -26.93 0.81 -4.10
C ASP A 154 -25.39 0.75 -4.11
N PHE A 155 -24.73 1.87 -4.43
CA PHE A 155 -23.27 2.04 -4.41
C PHE A 155 -22.77 2.81 -3.18
N SER A 156 -23.62 3.00 -2.18
CA SER A 156 -23.21 3.64 -0.94
C SER A 156 -22.12 2.80 -0.24
N PRO A 157 -21.01 3.40 0.21
CA PRO A 157 -19.95 2.66 0.89
C PRO A 157 -20.52 1.87 2.06
N LYS A 158 -20.32 0.54 2.05
CA LYS A 158 -20.65 -0.31 3.19
C LYS A 158 -19.71 0.11 4.33
N ARG A 159 -20.29 0.52 5.46
CA ARG A 159 -19.56 0.88 6.68
C ARG A 159 -18.90 -0.33 7.31
#